data_AF-A0A6V7X5S2-F1
#
_entry.id   AF-A0A6V7X5S2-F1
#
_cell.length_a   1.000
_cell.length_b   1.000
_cell.length_c   1.000
_cell.angle_alpha   90.00
_cell.angle_beta   90.00
_cell.angle_gamma   90.00
#
_symmetry.space_group_name_H-M   'P 1'
#
loop_
_entity.id
_entity.type
_entity.pdbx_description
1 polymer ?
#
loop_
_entity_poly.entity_id
_entity_poly.type
_entity_poly.pdbx_seq_one_letter_code
_entity_poly.pdbx_strand_id
1 'polypeptide(L)' 'MAFLSISPEMLWYLIGYLAVILNISAAVNAPILYFNSTDYNAAYKKEFGIIKSKLIKNNTVNPSIILYK' A
#
# COMPACT_ATOMS: atom_id res chain seq x y z
N MET A 1 -30.41 9.67 34.88
CA MET A 1 -29.35 9.60 33.85
C MET A 1 -29.82 10.40 32.65
N ALA A 2 -29.11 11.45 32.27
CA ALA A 2 -29.40 12.14 31.01
C ALA A 2 -28.87 11.28 29.86
N PHE A 3 -29.75 10.83 28.96
CA PHE A 3 -29.31 10.30 27.68
C PHE A 3 -28.81 11.48 26.85
N LEU A 4 -27.50 11.58 26.65
CA LEU A 4 -26.94 12.49 25.66
C LEU A 4 -27.38 12.00 24.28
N SER A 5 -28.31 12.71 23.66
CA SER A 5 -28.73 12.46 22.29
C SER A 5 -27.61 12.88 21.34
N ILE A 6 -26.94 11.89 20.73
CA ILE A 6 -25.97 12.14 19.66
C ILE A 6 -26.74 12.63 18.44
N SER A 7 -26.37 13.80 17.91
CA SER A 7 -26.98 14.30 16.69
C SER A 7 -26.55 13.46 15.48
N PRO A 8 -27.36 13.39 14.41
CA PRO A 8 -26.97 12.67 13.19
C PRO A 8 -25.62 13.11 12.61
N GLU A 9 -25.31 14.41 12.70
CA GLU A 9 -24.05 14.98 12.25
C GLU A 9 -22.87 14.47 13.08
N MET A 10 -23.00 14.44 14.41
CA MET A 10 -21.98 13.88 15.30
C MET A 10 -21.74 12.39 15.03
N LEU A 11 -22.81 11.64 14.75
CA LEU A 11 -22.71 10.23 14.39
C LEU A 11 -21.98 10.04 13.06
N TRP A 12 -22.25 10.88 12.06
CA TRP A 12 -21.57 10.85 10.77
C TRP A 12 -20.06 11.07 10.90
N TYR A 13 -19.64 12.08 11.66
CA TYR A 13 -18.22 12.32 11.92
C TYR A 13 -17.54 11.18 12.67
N LEU A 14 -18.22 10.61 13.67
CA LEU A 14 -17.69 9.48 14.43
C LEU A 14 -17.48 8.26 13.53
N ILE A 15 -18.47 7.91 12.70
CA ILE A 15 -18.36 6.79 11.76
C ILE A 15 -17.22 7.04 10.78
N GLY A 16 -17.13 8.26 10.22
CA GLY A 16 -16.05 8.62 9.30
C GLY A 16 -14.66 8.47 9.93
N TYR A 17 -14.49 8.96 11.16
CA TYR A 17 -13.23 8.84 11.89
C TYR A 17 -12.86 7.38 12.16
N LEU A 18 -13.82 6.56 12.60
CA LEU A 18 -13.60 5.12 12.82
C LEU A 18 -13.25 4.40 11.52
N ALA A 19 -13.88 4.75 10.41
CA ALA A 19 -13.56 4.19 9.10
C ALA A 19 -12.12 4.52 8.68
N VAL A 20 -11.66 5.75 8.92
CA VAL A 20 -10.26 6.14 8.66
C VAL A 20 -9.29 5.31 9.50
N ILE A 21 -9.53 5.19 10.81
CA ILE A 21 -8.70 4.37 11.70
C ILE A 21 -8.65 2.92 11.22
N LEU A 22 -9.79 2.35 10.85
CA LEU A 22 -9.87 0.97 10.39
C LEU A 22 -9.01 0.74 9.13
N ASN A 23 -9.07 1.67 8.17
CA ASN A 23 -8.26 1.60 6.95
C ASN A 23 -6.76 1.72 7.26
N ILE A 24 -6.38 2.61 8.17
CA ILE A 24 -4.98 2.75 8.61
C ILE A 24 -4.51 1.44 9.26
N SER A 25 -5.31 0.88 10.16
CA SER A 25 -5.00 -0.39 10.84
C SER A 25 -4.78 -1.53 9.84
N ALA A 26 -5.64 -1.65 8.83
CA ALA A 26 -5.48 -2.64 7.78
C ALA A 26 -4.18 -2.43 6.97
N ALA A 27 -3.86 -1.19 6.61
CA ALA A 27 -2.67 -0.86 5.81
C ALA A 27 -1.35 -1.07 6.58
N VAL A 28 -1.31 -0.70 7.87
CA VAL A 28 -0.11 -0.75 8.72
C VAL A 28 0.37 -2.18 8.99
N ASN A 29 -0.50 -3.18 8.87
CA ASN A 29 -0.12 -4.59 8.98
C ASN A 29 1.00 -4.97 8.00
N ALA A 30 1.00 -4.43 6.78
CA ALA A 30 2.01 -4.76 5.78
C ALA A 30 3.42 -4.23 6.14
N PRO A 31 3.61 -2.94 6.50
CA PRO A 31 4.88 -2.46 7.06
C PRO A 31 5.33 -3.23 8.31
N ILE A 32 4.42 -3.49 9.25
CA ILE A 32 4.75 -4.24 10.48
C ILE A 32 5.30 -5.63 10.12
N LEU A 33 4.62 -6.36 9.22
CA LEU A 33 5.09 -7.67 8.76
C LEU A 33 6.44 -7.56 8.04
N TYR A 34 6.62 -6.54 7.20
CA TYR A 34 7.87 -6.33 6.47
C TYR A 34 9.08 -6.12 7.39
N PHE A 35 8.91 -5.39 8.48
CA PHE A 35 10.01 -5.12 9.43
C PHE A 35 10.23 -6.25 10.44
N ASN A 36 9.16 -6.93 10.87
CA ASN A 36 9.24 -7.89 11.98
C ASN A 36 9.29 -9.37 11.55
N SER A 37 8.92 -9.70 10.30
CA SER A 37 8.99 -11.07 9.79
C SER A 37 10.06 -11.19 8.71
N THR A 38 11.09 -11.98 9.00
CA THR A 38 12.15 -12.33 8.04
C THR A 38 11.60 -13.01 6.78
N ASP A 39 10.64 -13.92 6.95
CA ASP A 39 10.04 -14.66 5.84
C ASP A 39 9.22 -13.74 4.93
N TYR A 40 8.40 -12.87 5.52
CA TYR A 40 7.62 -11.89 4.78
C TYR A 40 8.54 -10.91 4.03
N ASN A 41 9.59 -10.42 4.68
CA ASN A 41 10.58 -9.53 4.08
C ASN A 41 11.25 -10.16 2.86
N ALA A 42 11.69 -11.41 2.98
CA ALA A 42 12.33 -12.17 1.91
C ALA A 42 11.37 -12.39 0.73
N ALA A 43 10.13 -12.80 1.01
CA ALA A 43 9.10 -12.97 -0.01
C ALA A 43 8.81 -11.65 -0.76
N TYR A 44 8.65 -10.54 -0.02
CA TYR A 44 8.45 -9.22 -0.62
C TYR A 44 9.60 -8.83 -1.55
N LYS A 45 10.85 -8.95 -1.09
CA LYS A 45 12.04 -8.57 -1.89
C LYS A 45 12.15 -9.41 -3.16
N LYS A 46 11.81 -10.69 -3.11
CA LYS A 46 11.79 -11.58 -4.28
C LYS A 46 10.79 -11.09 -5.32
N GLU A 47 9.54 -10.88 -4.93
CA GLU A 47 8.48 -10.44 -5.85
C GLU A 47 8.74 -9.03 -6.39
N PHE A 48 9.19 -8.12 -5.53
CA PHE A 48 9.59 -6.77 -5.94
C PHE A 48 10.74 -6.80 -6.94
N GLY A 49 11.71 -7.70 -6.76
CA GLY A 49 12.80 -7.93 -7.71
C GLY A 49 12.30 -8.39 -9.08
N ILE A 50 11.32 -9.31 -9.12
CA ILE A 50 10.69 -9.77 -10.36
C ILE A 50 10.00 -8.59 -11.06
N ILE A 51 9.19 -7.82 -10.35
CA ILE A 51 8.50 -6.65 -10.92
C ILE A 51 9.50 -5.62 -11.45
N LYS A 52 10.52 -5.29 -10.66
CA LYS A 52 11.60 -4.37 -11.05
C LYS A 52 12.31 -4.83 -12.32
N SER A 53 12.64 -6.12 -12.42
CA SER A 53 13.30 -6.68 -13.59
C SER A 53 12.44 -6.59 -14.86
N LYS A 54 11.12 -6.79 -14.75
CA LYS A 54 10.17 -6.65 -15.85
C LYS A 54 10.05 -5.19 -16.31
N LEU A 55 9.99 -4.25 -15.36
CA LEU A 55 9.92 -2.82 -15.67
C LEU A 55 11.21 -2.29 -16.32
N ILE A 56 12.37 -2.78 -15.90
CA ILE A 56 13.66 -2.38 -16.50
C ILE A 56 13.82 -2.95 -17.91
N LYS A 57 13.48 -4.22 -18.13
CA LYS A 57 13.54 -4.84 -19.47
C LYS A 57 12.66 -4.12 -20.50
N ASN A 58 11.53 -3.56 -20.07
CA ASN A 58 10.63 -2.80 -20.95
C ASN A 58 11.13 -1.37 -21.24
N ASN A 59 12.04 -0.83 -20.43
CA ASN A 59 12.66 0.49 -20.67
C ASN A 59 13.98 0.41 -21.46
N THR A 60 14.57 -0.77 -21.61
CA THR A 60 15.65 -1.03 -22.55
C THR A 60 15.10 -1.38 -23.92
N VAL A 61 14.35 -0.46 -24.54
CA VAL A 61 14.11 -0.52 -25.98
C VAL A 61 15.44 -0.20 -26.66
N ASN A 62 15.89 -1.18 -27.43
CA ASN A 62 17.20 -1.33 -28.04
C ASN A 62 17.67 -0.09 -28.86
N PRO A 63 18.79 0.59 -28.52
CA PRO A 63 19.30 1.72 -29.28
C PRO A 63 19.91 1.33 -30.66
N SER A 64 20.00 0.05 -31.00
CA SER A 64 20.62 -0.40 -32.27
C SER A 64 19.80 -0.14 -33.54
N ILE A 65 18.59 0.43 -33.44
CA ILE A 65 17.78 0.81 -34.63
C ILE A 65 18.15 2.21 -35.16
N ILE A 66 18.93 3.02 -34.42
CA ILE A 66 19.24 4.42 -34.79
C ILE A 66 20.54 4.55 -35.61
N LEU A 67 21.35 3.50 -35.75
CA LEU A 67 22.66 3.58 -36.44
C LEU A 67 22.64 3.22 -37.94
N TYR A 68 21.46 3.03 -38.54
CA TYR A 68 21.33 2.85 -39.99
C TYR A 68 20.22 3.75 -40.56
N LYS A 69 20.47 5.05 -40.60
CA LYS A 69 19.75 5.96 -41.51
C LYS A 69 20.63 7.13 -41.90
#